data_AF-A0A8T4Q849-F1
#
_entry.id   AF-A0A8T4Q849-F1
#
_cell.length_a   1.000
_cell.length_b   1.000
_cell.length_c   1.000
_cell.angle_alpha   90.00
_cell.angle_beta   90.00
_cell.angle_gamma   90.00
#
_symmetry.space_group_name_H-M   'P 1'
#
loop_
_entity.id
_entity.type
_entity.pdbx_description
1 polymer ?
#
loop_
_entity_poly.entity_id
_entity_poly.type
_entity_poly.pdbx_seq_one_letter_code
_entity_poly.pdbx_strand_id
1 'polypeptide(L)'
;MRKKNIFMGMSLAILFIGFFQFTNNMDMEISTFLYLKEDLISKHLEHGTYRCCLNKPCSYCIGDAHDGRKGCYCLENIMNGKSPCGECVGEILEGNGNKFLAPYFAKAISENTGHEETVKQIISEKYNIPIEKQV
;
A
#
# COMPACT_ATOMS: atom_id res chain seq x y z
N MET A 1 16.72 -55.07 28.75
CA MET A 1 15.84 -53.89 28.55
C MET A 1 16.70 -52.65 28.30
N ARG A 2 17.01 -52.27 27.04
CA ARG A 2 17.80 -51.04 26.75
C ARG A 2 17.76 -50.55 25.28
N LYS A 3 16.70 -50.86 24.51
CA LYS A 3 16.61 -50.50 23.07
C LYS A 3 15.45 -49.56 22.70
N LYS A 4 14.56 -49.19 23.63
CA LYS A 4 13.37 -48.36 23.32
C LYS A 4 13.65 -46.85 23.26
N ASN A 5 14.78 -46.36 23.78
CA ASN A 5 15.01 -44.90 23.92
C ASN A 5 15.72 -44.26 22.70
N ILE A 6 16.25 -45.05 21.76
CA ILE A 6 16.98 -44.52 20.60
C ILE A 6 16.02 -44.12 19.46
N PHE A 7 14.90 -44.82 19.32
CA PHE A 7 13.97 -44.59 18.20
C PHE A 7 13.15 -43.29 18.37
N MET A 8 12.92 -42.85 19.61
CA MET A 8 12.10 -41.66 19.89
C MET A 8 12.88 -40.33 19.68
N GLY A 9 14.21 -40.34 19.82
CA GLY A 9 15.03 -39.14 19.57
C GLY A 9 15.20 -38.80 18.08
N MET A 10 15.17 -39.81 17.20
CA MET A 10 15.40 -39.63 15.77
C MET A 10 14.21 -38.99 15.04
N SER A 11 12.97 -39.28 15.46
CA SER A 11 11.77 -38.64 14.88
C SER A 11 11.64 -37.16 15.22
N LEU A 12 12.12 -36.72 16.39
CA LEU A 12 12.11 -35.30 16.78
C LEU A 12 13.12 -34.47 15.97
N ALA A 13 14.28 -35.05 15.64
CA ALA A 13 15.28 -34.37 14.81
C ALA A 13 14.80 -34.14 13.37
N ILE A 14 14.06 -35.09 12.78
CA ILE A 14 13.50 -34.96 11.42
C ILE A 14 12.44 -33.85 11.36
N LEU A 15 11.58 -33.75 12.38
CA LEU A 15 10.61 -32.66 12.48
C LEU A 15 11.28 -31.29 12.65
N PHE A 16 12.36 -31.21 13.44
CA PHE A 16 13.12 -29.97 13.61
C PHE A 16 13.85 -29.52 12.33
N ILE A 17 14.47 -30.44 11.58
CA ILE A 17 15.17 -30.12 10.32
C ILE A 17 14.15 -29.66 9.25
N GLY A 18 12.98 -30.30 9.17
CA GLY A 18 11.92 -29.89 8.26
C GLY A 18 11.36 -28.50 8.56
N PHE A 19 11.17 -28.17 9.85
CA PHE A 19 10.72 -26.85 10.28
C PHE A 19 11.72 -25.73 9.94
N PHE A 20 13.03 -26.01 10.06
CA PHE A 20 14.09 -25.04 9.75
C PHE A 20 14.28 -24.78 8.24
N GLN A 21 14.01 -25.78 7.39
CA GLN A 21 14.07 -25.62 5.94
C GLN A 21 12.89 -24.79 5.40
N PHE A 22 11.72 -24.88 6.03
CA PHE A 22 10.53 -24.15 5.61
C PHE A 22 10.64 -22.63 5.84
N THR A 23 11.25 -22.20 6.95
CA THR A 23 11.37 -20.77 7.28
C THR A 23 12.33 -20.01 6.35
N ASN A 24 13.44 -20.64 5.93
CA ASN A 24 14.44 -19.96 5.09
C ASN A 24 13.98 -19.71 3.65
N ASN A 25 13.00 -20.46 3.14
CA ASN A 25 12.51 -20.29 1.76
C ASN A 25 11.56 -19.08 1.62
N MET A 26 10.73 -18.82 2.62
CA MET A 26 9.80 -17.69 2.62
C MET A 26 10.51 -16.32 2.72
N ASP A 27 11.59 -16.22 3.50
CA ASP A 27 12.34 -14.96 3.67
C ASP A 27 13.01 -14.49 2.37
N MET A 28 13.39 -15.43 1.50
CA MET A 28 14.01 -15.14 0.20
C MET A 28 12.99 -14.60 -0.82
N GLU A 29 11.75 -15.12 -0.82
CA GLU A 29 10.69 -14.63 -1.72
C GLU A 29 10.22 -13.21 -1.33
N ILE A 30 10.09 -12.93 -0.03
CA ILE A 30 9.68 -11.61 0.47
C ILE A 30 10.72 -10.53 0.15
N SER A 31 12.00 -10.82 0.36
CA SER A 31 13.08 -9.87 0.06
C SER A 31 13.18 -9.56 -1.44
N THR A 32 12.97 -10.56 -2.30
CA THR A 32 12.91 -10.37 -3.76
C THR A 32 11.74 -9.48 -4.18
N PHE A 33 10.57 -9.65 -3.56
CA PHE A 33 9.41 -8.82 -3.81
C PHE A 33 9.62 -7.36 -3.36
N LEU A 34 10.23 -7.15 -2.18
CA LEU A 34 10.56 -5.81 -1.69
C LEU A 34 11.56 -5.10 -2.62
N TYR A 35 12.60 -5.79 -3.07
CA TYR A 35 13.56 -5.24 -4.03
C TYR A 35 12.89 -4.85 -5.35
N LEU A 36 12.03 -5.72 -5.90
CA LEU A 36 11.30 -5.44 -7.13
C LEU A 36 10.37 -4.23 -6.97
N LYS A 37 9.72 -4.11 -5.82
CA LYS A 37 8.87 -2.95 -5.49
C LYS A 37 9.68 -1.66 -5.46
N GLU A 38 10.83 -1.63 -4.79
CA GLU A 38 11.68 -0.45 -4.72
C GLU A 38 12.25 -0.05 -6.10
N ASP A 39 12.65 -1.03 -6.91
CA ASP A 39 13.12 -0.81 -8.29
C ASP A 39 12.02 -0.20 -9.18
N LEU A 40 10.77 -0.69 -9.09
CA LEU A 40 9.64 -0.14 -9.85
C LEU A 40 9.30 1.30 -9.42
N ILE A 41 9.37 1.58 -8.12
CA ILE A 41 9.19 2.93 -7.59
C ILE A 41 10.28 3.87 -8.12
N SER A 42 11.54 3.44 -8.03
CA SER A 42 12.68 4.25 -8.47
C SER A 42 12.58 4.56 -9.97
N LYS A 43 12.27 3.57 -10.80
CA LYS A 43 12.08 3.77 -12.25
C LYS A 43 10.98 4.78 -12.55
N HIS A 44 9.83 4.69 -11.87
CA HIS A 44 8.76 5.65 -12.07
C HIS A 44 9.07 7.06 -11.56
N LEU A 45 9.89 7.19 -10.51
CA LEU A 45 10.39 8.47 -10.01
C LEU A 45 11.39 9.09 -11.01
N GLU A 46 12.35 8.32 -11.52
CA GLU A 46 13.35 8.76 -12.49
C GLU A 46 12.72 9.29 -13.79
N HIS A 47 11.65 8.63 -14.25
CA HIS A 47 10.91 9.06 -15.44
C HIS A 47 9.90 10.19 -15.16
N GLY A 48 9.76 10.67 -13.92
CA GLY A 48 8.78 11.69 -13.53
C GLY A 48 7.33 11.23 -13.70
N THR A 49 7.10 9.92 -13.85
CA THR A 49 5.77 9.32 -14.05
C THR A 49 5.11 8.94 -12.73
N TYR A 50 5.82 9.05 -11.61
CA TYR A 50 5.26 8.76 -10.29
C TYR A 50 4.26 9.82 -9.87
N ARG A 51 2.98 9.52 -10.07
CA ARG A 51 1.82 10.38 -9.78
C ARG A 51 0.93 9.78 -8.71
N CYS A 52 1.50 9.03 -7.76
CA CYS A 52 0.72 8.44 -6.69
C CYS A 52 0.42 9.48 -5.61
N CYS A 53 -0.81 9.45 -5.11
CA CYS A 53 -1.29 10.36 -4.06
C CYS A 53 -1.12 9.80 -2.64
N LEU A 54 -0.49 8.63 -2.52
CA LEU A 54 -0.23 7.92 -1.28
C LEU A 54 1.25 7.98 -0.91
N ASN A 55 1.57 7.69 0.36
CA ASN A 55 2.96 7.55 0.83
C ASN A 55 3.66 6.32 0.22
N LYS A 56 2.89 5.28 -0.11
CA LYS A 56 3.36 4.09 -0.83
C LYS A 56 2.53 3.94 -2.11
N PRO A 57 3.12 3.48 -3.22
CA PRO A 57 2.37 3.28 -4.45
C PRO A 57 1.23 2.30 -4.22
N CYS A 58 0.05 2.63 -4.75
CA CYS A 58 -1.06 1.69 -4.82
C CYS A 58 -0.87 0.68 -5.97
N SER A 59 -1.58 -0.44 -5.92
CA SER A 59 -1.56 -1.47 -6.98
C SER A 59 -1.86 -0.90 -8.37
N TYR A 60 -2.75 0.09 -8.44
CA TYR A 60 -3.15 0.78 -9.67
C TYR A 60 -2.02 1.65 -10.28
N CYS A 61 -1.08 2.13 -9.45
CA CYS A 61 0.05 2.94 -9.93
C CYS A 61 1.29 2.12 -10.27
N ILE A 62 1.38 0.87 -9.81
CA ILE A 62 2.46 -0.07 -10.17
C ILE A 62 2.07 -1.02 -11.30
N GLY A 63 0.77 -1.22 -11.54
CA GLY A 63 0.24 -2.07 -12.59
C GLY A 63 0.13 -1.38 -13.95
N ASP A 64 -0.25 -2.16 -14.95
CA ASP A 64 -0.53 -1.67 -16.31
C ASP A 64 -1.91 -0.98 -16.36
N ALA A 65 -1.90 0.35 -16.58
CA ALA A 65 -2.97 1.15 -17.20
C ALA A 65 -4.43 0.87 -16.77
N HIS A 66 -4.99 1.68 -15.86
CA HIS A 66 -6.43 1.67 -15.59
C HIS A 66 -7.21 2.60 -16.55
N ASP A 67 -8.42 2.19 -16.94
CA ASP A 67 -9.36 2.94 -17.79
C ASP A 67 -8.86 3.26 -19.22
N GLY A 68 -8.10 2.35 -19.83
CA GLY A 68 -7.62 2.50 -21.21
C GLY A 68 -6.55 3.58 -21.41
N ARG A 69 -6.08 4.19 -20.31
CA ARG A 69 -4.98 5.16 -20.32
C ARG A 69 -3.75 4.51 -19.69
N LYS A 70 -2.62 4.54 -20.40
CA LYS A 70 -1.32 4.14 -19.79
C LYS A 70 -1.00 5.07 -18.62
N GLY A 71 -0.75 4.50 -17.45
CA GLY A 71 -0.26 5.20 -16.26
C GLY A 71 -1.33 5.54 -15.21
N CYS A 72 -0.87 6.06 -14.07
CA CYS A 72 -1.70 6.43 -12.93
C CYS A 72 -1.94 7.94 -12.90
N TYR A 73 -3.22 8.33 -12.79
CA TYR A 73 -3.69 9.72 -12.82
C TYR A 73 -4.29 10.19 -11.49
N CYS A 74 -4.14 9.41 -10.41
CA CYS A 74 -4.80 9.70 -9.13
C CYS A 74 -4.39 11.06 -8.54
N LEU A 75 -3.11 11.47 -8.69
CA LEU A 75 -2.68 12.80 -8.28
C LEU A 75 -3.42 13.91 -9.05
N GLU A 76 -3.53 13.78 -10.37
CA GLU A 76 -4.23 14.75 -11.21
C GLU A 76 -5.72 14.80 -10.88
N ASN A 77 -6.34 13.64 -10.65
CA ASN A 77 -7.73 13.58 -10.21
C ASN A 77 -7.92 14.35 -8.90
N ILE A 78 -7.09 14.10 -7.88
CA ILE A 78 -7.18 14.77 -6.59
C ILE A 78 -7.02 16.28 -6.72
N MET A 79 -6.01 16.73 -7.45
CA MET A 79 -5.78 18.16 -7.66
C MET A 79 -6.93 18.86 -8.40
N ASN A 80 -7.72 18.12 -9.17
CA ASN A 80 -8.89 18.62 -9.90
C ASN A 80 -10.22 18.31 -9.19
N GLY A 81 -10.19 17.86 -7.93
CA GLY A 81 -11.39 17.53 -7.15
C GLY A 81 -12.18 16.33 -7.69
N LYS A 82 -11.53 15.44 -8.45
CA LYS A 82 -12.10 14.17 -8.95
C LYS A 82 -11.65 13.00 -8.09
N SER A 83 -12.48 11.98 -7.99
CA SER A 83 -12.17 10.81 -7.16
C SER A 83 -10.95 10.03 -7.71
N PRO A 84 -10.00 9.66 -6.85
CA PRO A 84 -8.93 8.74 -7.23
C PRO A 84 -9.45 7.30 -7.31
N CYS A 85 -8.58 6.33 -7.62
CA CYS A 85 -9.01 4.92 -7.60
C CYS A 85 -9.42 4.47 -6.19
N GLY A 86 -10.19 3.38 -6.10
CA GLY A 86 -10.75 2.90 -4.83
C GLY A 86 -9.70 2.57 -3.76
N GLU A 87 -8.54 2.04 -4.15
CA GLU A 87 -7.43 1.79 -3.21
C GLU A 87 -6.89 3.09 -2.61
N CYS A 88 -6.74 4.14 -3.42
CA CYS A 88 -6.30 5.44 -2.92
C CYS A 88 -7.33 6.04 -1.96
N VAL A 89 -8.63 5.91 -2.25
CA VAL A 89 -9.69 6.39 -1.33
C VAL A 89 -9.57 5.70 0.03
N GLY A 90 -9.47 4.36 0.06
CA GLY A 90 -9.33 3.60 1.31
C GLY A 90 -8.10 4.01 2.11
N GLU A 91 -6.92 4.00 1.48
CA GLU A 91 -5.65 4.34 2.12
C GLU A 91 -5.62 5.80 2.61
N ILE A 92 -6.23 6.74 1.87
CA ILE A 92 -6.33 8.14 2.31
C ILE A 92 -7.20 8.23 3.58
N LEU A 93 -8.34 7.55 3.61
CA LEU A 93 -9.23 7.56 4.78
C LEU A 93 -8.61 6.85 6.00
N GLU A 94 -7.63 5.97 5.79
CA GLU A 94 -6.87 5.34 6.85
C GLU A 94 -5.71 6.20 7.39
N GLY A 95 -5.26 7.21 6.62
CA GLY A 95 -4.16 8.12 6.98
C GLY A 95 -2.85 7.88 6.21
N ASN A 96 -2.87 7.04 5.18
CA ASN A 96 -1.70 6.65 4.39
C ASN A 96 -1.51 7.50 3.11
N GLY A 97 -2.34 8.53 2.94
CA GLY A 97 -2.21 9.53 1.88
C GLY A 97 -0.97 10.39 2.01
N ASN A 98 -0.54 10.99 0.91
CA ASN A 98 0.50 12.00 0.92
C ASN A 98 -0.02 13.27 1.64
N LYS A 99 0.56 13.56 2.81
CA LYS A 99 0.16 14.69 3.67
C LYS A 99 0.15 16.06 2.98
N PHE A 100 0.95 16.26 1.94
CA PHE A 100 0.99 17.52 1.20
C PHE A 100 -0.25 17.72 0.31
N LEU A 101 -0.97 16.65 0.01
CA LEU A 101 -2.21 16.64 -0.75
C LEU A 101 -3.46 16.65 0.14
N ALA A 102 -3.27 16.58 1.48
CA ALA A 102 -4.37 16.52 2.43
C ALA A 102 -5.45 17.61 2.25
N PRO A 103 -5.10 18.88 1.92
CA PRO A 103 -6.10 19.90 1.61
C PRO A 103 -7.10 19.52 0.51
N TYR A 104 -6.72 18.67 -0.44
CA TYR A 104 -7.51 18.35 -1.64
C TYR A 104 -8.32 17.05 -1.50
N PHE A 105 -8.05 16.23 -0.48
CA PHE A 105 -8.62 14.89 -0.37
C PHE A 105 -10.12 14.89 -0.18
N ALA A 106 -10.64 15.78 0.67
CA ALA A 106 -12.06 15.79 0.97
C ALA A 106 -12.90 16.07 -0.26
N LYS A 107 -12.50 17.08 -1.06
CA LYS A 107 -13.19 17.41 -2.30
C LYS A 107 -13.18 16.24 -3.27
N ALA A 108 -11.99 15.71 -3.55
CA ALA A 108 -11.79 14.61 -4.49
C ALA A 108 -12.58 13.35 -4.13
N ILE A 109 -12.51 12.91 -2.87
CA ILE A 109 -13.20 11.70 -2.41
C ILE A 109 -14.72 11.91 -2.42
N SER A 110 -15.18 13.12 -2.11
CA SER A 110 -16.60 13.45 -2.07
C SER A 110 -17.27 13.56 -3.44
N GLU A 111 -16.51 13.60 -4.55
CA GLU A 111 -17.05 13.72 -5.91
C GLU A 111 -18.18 12.71 -6.18
N ASN A 112 -17.98 11.45 -5.82
CA ASN A 112 -18.95 10.38 -6.08
C ASN A 112 -19.94 10.12 -4.93
N THR A 113 -19.70 10.70 -3.75
CA THR A 113 -20.50 10.42 -2.54
C THR A 113 -21.35 11.60 -2.08
N GLY A 114 -20.99 12.84 -2.46
CA GLY A 114 -21.67 14.05 -2.01
C GLY A 114 -21.50 14.36 -0.51
N HIS A 115 -20.63 13.64 0.21
CA HIS A 115 -20.46 13.74 1.66
C HIS A 115 -19.22 14.54 2.08
N GLU A 116 -18.97 15.69 1.44
CA GLU A 116 -17.74 16.47 1.61
C GLU A 116 -17.45 16.82 3.07
N GLU A 117 -18.44 17.26 3.84
CA GLU A 117 -18.26 17.67 5.25
C GLU A 117 -17.85 16.50 6.15
N THR A 118 -18.43 15.31 5.95
CA THR A 118 -18.03 14.10 6.67
C THR A 118 -16.59 13.72 6.33
N VAL A 119 -16.22 13.81 5.05
CA VAL A 119 -14.86 13.51 4.63
C VAL A 119 -13.88 14.54 5.20
N LYS A 120 -14.22 15.84 5.24
CA LYS A 120 -13.37 16.87 5.86
C LYS A 120 -13.05 16.56 7.32
N GLN A 121 -14.03 16.06 8.09
CA GLN A 121 -13.82 15.63 9.47
C GLN A 121 -12.80 14.49 9.54
N ILE A 122 -12.99 13.44 8.73
CA ILE A 122 -12.05 12.31 8.67
C ILE A 122 -10.64 12.77 8.30
N ILE A 123 -10.49 13.63 7.28
CA ILE A 123 -9.20 14.15 6.86
C ILE A 123 -8.57 15.02 7.94
N SER A 124 -9.35 15.84 8.65
CA SER A 124 -8.87 16.64 9.78
C SER A 124 -8.29 15.76 10.87
N GLU A 125 -8.97 14.68 11.23
CA GLU A 125 -8.51 13.72 12.24
C GLU A 125 -7.26 12.95 11.80
N LYS A 126 -7.25 12.46 10.55
CA LYS A 126 -6.18 11.60 10.03
C LYS A 126 -4.89 12.34 9.72
N TYR A 127 -4.99 13.60 9.25
CA TYR A 127 -3.84 14.38 8.78
C TYR A 127 -3.52 15.59 9.66
N ASN A 128 -4.30 15.83 10.72
CA ASN A 128 -4.14 16.96 11.63
C ASN A 128 -4.14 18.32 10.88
N ILE A 129 -5.05 18.47 9.91
CA ILE A 129 -5.26 19.72 9.18
C ILE A 129 -6.63 20.31 9.52
N PRO A 130 -6.74 21.62 9.83
CA PRO A 130 -8.04 22.24 10.09
C PRO A 130 -8.99 22.11 8.89
N ILE A 131 -10.29 21.95 9.16
CA ILE A 131 -11.35 21.84 8.14
C ILE A 131 -11.31 23.02 7.18
N GLU A 132 -11.02 24.23 7.68
CA GLU A 132 -11.01 25.48 6.92
C GLU A 132 -9.84 25.56 5.92
N LYS A 133 -8.83 24.70 6.06
CA LYS A 133 -7.70 24.62 5.14
C LYS A 133 -7.90 23.58 4.03
N GLN A 134 -9.03 22.89 4.01
CA GLN A 134 -9.38 21.91 2.99
C GLN A 134 -10.15 22.61 1.85
N VAL A 135 -9.77 22.34 0.60
CA VAL A 135 -10.22 23.02 -0.63
C VAL A 135 -11.00 22.08 -1.55
#